data_AF-A0AAN7KM77-F1
#
_entry.id   AF-A0AAN7KM77-F1
#
_cell.length_a   1.000
_cell.length_b   1.000
_cell.length_c   1.000
_cell.angle_alpha   90.00
_cell.angle_beta   90.00
_cell.angle_gamma   90.00
#
_symmetry.space_group_name_H-M   'P 1'
#
loop_
_entity.id
_entity.type
_entity.pdbx_description
1 polymer ?
#
loop_
_entity_poly.entity_id
_entity_poly.type
_entity_poly.pdbx_seq_one_letter_code
_entity_poly.pdbx_strand_id
1 'polypeptide(L)'
;MFVCLFVHQICDAVAVAKILNATLVIPYLEVNPVWQDSSSFEDIFDVEHFINVLKDDISIVRELPNEFSWSTREYYGTAIRPTRIKTAPVHASVNWYQENVLPVLQSYGIAAISPFSHRLTFDNLPMEIQRLRCKVNFQALTFVPHITSLGEALVNRLRYNSGDNANAKTNYIHKVTDLSNKQPAKFVVLHLRFDKDMAAHSACDFGGGKAEKLALAKYRQVIWQGRVLNSQFTDEELRSQGRCPLTPEETGLLLAALGFDNNTRLYLASHKVYGGEARVAALRELFPLMEDKKTLTSPDELFEIKKKASLLAAVDYYVSMQSDIFVSASPGNMHNALMGHRTYENMKTIKPNMALLGQLFLNKTITWSDFQSGVMEGHNDRQGQMRLRKPKKSIYTYPAPDCMCSA
;
A
#
# COMPACT_ATOMS: atom_id res chain seq x y z
N MET A 1 1.53 6.09 10.86
CA MET A 1 0.71 5.82 9.65
C MET A 1 1.64 5.08 8.70
N PHE A 2 1.18 4.18 7.82
CA PHE A 2 2.03 3.18 7.11
C PHE A 2 2.45 3.70 5.73
N VAL A 3 3.66 3.43 5.22
CA VAL A 3 4.21 3.98 3.94
C VAL A 3 3.22 4.02 2.78
N CYS A 4 2.46 2.95 2.60
CA CYS A 4 1.50 2.87 1.50
C CYS A 4 0.24 3.75 1.66
N LEU A 5 -0.01 4.34 2.84
CA LEU A 5 -1.09 5.31 3.09
C LEU A 5 -0.78 6.71 2.55
N PHE A 6 0.49 7.07 2.38
CA PHE A 6 0.86 8.47 2.19
C PHE A 6 1.03 8.89 0.74
N VAL A 7 1.35 7.96 -0.17
CA VAL A 7 1.74 8.32 -1.54
C VAL A 7 0.71 9.24 -2.19
N HIS A 8 -0.57 8.89 -2.09
CA HIS A 8 -1.67 9.71 -2.61
C HIS A 8 -1.81 11.07 -1.92
N GLN A 9 -1.58 11.13 -0.60
CA GLN A 9 -1.70 12.35 0.19
C GLN A 9 -0.56 13.32 -0.11
N ILE A 10 0.65 12.80 -0.30
CA ILE A 10 1.84 13.60 -0.68
C ILE A 10 1.66 14.16 -2.08
N CYS A 11 1.18 13.34 -3.02
CA CYS A 11 0.86 13.79 -4.38
C CYS A 11 -0.20 14.91 -4.38
N ASP A 12 -1.26 14.77 -3.57
CA ASP A 12 -2.28 15.82 -3.40
C ASP A 12 -1.68 17.09 -2.76
N ALA A 13 -0.76 16.96 -1.80
CA ALA A 13 -0.14 18.09 -1.13
C ALA A 13 0.75 18.91 -2.08
N VAL A 14 1.54 18.23 -2.92
CA VAL A 14 2.33 18.88 -3.99
C VAL A 14 1.41 19.59 -4.98
N ALA A 15 0.31 18.94 -5.39
CA ALA A 15 -0.67 19.55 -6.29
C ALA A 15 -1.34 20.79 -5.68
N VAL A 16 -1.72 20.73 -4.40
CA VAL A 16 -2.30 21.89 -3.69
C VAL A 16 -1.29 23.02 -3.55
N ALA A 17 -0.02 22.72 -3.25
CA ALA A 17 1.04 23.73 -3.22
C ALA A 17 1.18 24.43 -4.58
N LYS A 18 1.15 23.67 -5.70
CA LYS A 18 1.16 24.23 -7.06
C LYS A 18 -0.07 25.10 -7.33
N ILE A 19 -1.27 24.63 -6.98
CA ILE A 19 -2.53 25.36 -7.16
C ILE A 19 -2.51 26.72 -6.44
N LEU A 20 -1.93 26.75 -5.25
CA LEU A 20 -1.85 27.95 -4.42
C LEU A 20 -0.60 28.81 -4.69
N ASN A 21 0.26 28.39 -5.63
CA ASN A 21 1.57 28.98 -5.88
C ASN A 21 2.39 29.18 -4.58
N ALA A 22 2.42 28.14 -3.75
CA ALA A 22 3.04 28.15 -2.43
C ALA A 22 4.24 27.21 -2.35
N THR A 23 5.17 27.50 -1.45
CA THR A 23 6.27 26.60 -1.09
C THR A 23 5.72 25.45 -0.23
N LEU A 24 6.03 24.21 -0.60
CA LEU A 24 5.72 23.03 0.20
C LEU A 24 6.83 22.80 1.22
N VAL A 25 6.47 22.63 2.49
CA VAL A 25 7.37 22.07 3.50
C VAL A 25 7.23 20.55 3.49
N ILE A 26 8.32 19.80 3.62
CA ILE A 26 8.30 18.33 3.66
C ILE A 26 7.22 17.85 4.65
N PRO A 27 6.26 17.00 4.23
CA PRO A 27 5.13 16.64 5.07
C PRO A 27 5.54 15.87 6.33
N TYR A 28 4.93 16.22 7.46
CA TYR A 28 5.01 15.43 8.68
C TYR A 28 4.05 14.23 8.63
N LEU A 29 4.58 13.04 8.91
CA LEU A 29 3.81 11.81 8.93
C LEU A 29 3.22 11.56 10.33
N GLU A 30 1.89 11.49 10.44
CA GLU A 30 1.24 11.24 11.73
C GLU A 30 1.45 9.78 12.21
N VAL A 31 1.77 9.62 13.49
CA VAL A 31 1.84 8.30 14.15
C VAL A 31 0.46 7.64 14.10
N ASN A 32 0.39 6.38 13.63
CA ASN A 32 -0.87 5.66 13.54
C ASN A 32 -1.08 4.80 14.79
N PRO A 33 -2.28 4.82 15.39
CA PRO A 33 -2.54 4.16 16.66
C PRO A 33 -2.44 2.63 16.61
N VAL A 34 -2.59 2.01 15.43
CA VAL A 34 -2.46 0.56 15.22
C VAL A 34 -0.99 0.13 15.19
N TRP A 35 -0.18 0.83 14.39
CA TRP A 35 1.20 0.41 14.11
C TRP A 35 2.23 1.06 15.02
N GLN A 36 1.87 2.15 15.70
CA GLN A 36 2.75 2.93 16.57
C GLN A 36 4.09 3.30 15.91
N ASP A 37 4.03 3.51 14.59
CA ASP A 37 5.18 3.85 13.77
C ASP A 37 5.36 5.38 13.70
N SER A 38 6.56 5.83 14.05
CA SER A 38 7.00 7.23 14.09
C SER A 38 8.01 7.58 13.01
N SER A 39 8.11 6.79 11.94
CA SER A 39 9.01 7.07 10.82
C SER A 39 8.62 8.38 10.17
N SER A 40 9.62 9.23 9.92
CA SER A 40 9.48 10.50 9.21
C SER A 40 9.43 10.28 7.69
N PHE A 41 9.17 11.35 6.94
CA PHE A 41 9.25 11.32 5.48
C PHE A 41 10.66 10.88 5.01
N GLU A 42 11.71 11.40 5.65
CA GLU A 42 13.11 11.14 5.27
C GLU A 42 13.58 9.74 5.67
N ASP A 43 12.92 9.08 6.63
CA ASP A 43 13.18 7.67 6.94
C ASP A 43 12.72 6.74 5.80
N ILE A 44 11.84 7.21 4.92
CA ILE A 44 11.17 6.39 3.90
C ILE A 44 11.58 6.80 2.49
N PHE A 45 11.54 8.09 2.19
CA PHE A 45 11.74 8.63 0.85
C PHE A 45 13.01 9.45 0.74
N ASP A 46 13.67 9.36 -0.41
CA ASP A 46 14.84 10.18 -0.74
C ASP A 46 14.40 11.64 -0.97
N VAL A 47 14.65 12.49 0.02
CA VAL A 47 14.24 13.90 0.00
C VAL A 47 15.01 14.71 -1.04
N GLU A 48 16.30 14.43 -1.24
CA GLU A 48 17.09 15.15 -2.25
C GLU A 48 16.57 14.84 -3.64
N HIS A 49 16.31 13.57 -3.94
CA HIS A 49 15.68 13.17 -5.20
C HIS A 49 14.30 13.82 -5.36
N PHE A 50 13.46 13.78 -4.33
CA PHE A 50 12.12 14.38 -4.35
C PHE A 50 12.14 15.88 -4.66
N ILE A 51 13.01 16.65 -4.01
CA ILE A 51 13.17 18.09 -4.26
C ILE A 51 13.72 18.33 -5.67
N ASN A 52 14.76 17.61 -6.08
CA ASN A 52 15.41 17.82 -7.37
C ASN A 52 14.49 17.48 -8.56
N VAL A 53 13.68 16.42 -8.45
CA VAL A 53 12.71 16.05 -9.51
C VAL A 53 11.61 17.08 -9.68
N LEU A 54 11.21 17.77 -8.59
CA LEU A 54 10.08 18.69 -8.57
C LEU A 54 10.48 20.18 -8.60
N LYS A 55 11.77 20.50 -8.67
CA LYS A 55 12.30 21.88 -8.57
C LYS A 55 11.73 22.86 -9.61
N ASP A 56 11.40 22.37 -10.79
CA ASP A 56 10.84 23.18 -11.89
C ASP A 56 9.29 23.28 -11.79
N ASP A 57 8.67 22.45 -10.94
CA ASP A 57 7.23 22.41 -10.73
C ASP A 57 6.81 23.26 -9.52
N ILE A 58 7.43 23.05 -8.36
CA ILE A 58 7.14 23.76 -7.11
C ILE A 58 8.41 23.97 -6.27
N SER A 59 8.40 25.01 -5.43
CA SER A 59 9.41 25.18 -4.39
C SER A 59 9.13 24.25 -3.22
N ILE A 60 10.15 23.50 -2.79
CA ILE A 60 10.07 22.58 -1.65
C ILE A 60 11.21 22.88 -0.68
N VAL A 61 10.89 22.97 0.61
CA VAL A 61 11.87 23.16 1.69
C VAL A 61 11.77 22.02 2.70
N ARG A 62 12.91 21.60 3.24
CA ARG A 62 12.99 20.54 4.26
C ARG A 62 12.35 20.96 5.57
N GLU A 63 12.70 22.15 6.03
CA GLU A 63 12.28 22.70 7.31
C GLU A 63 11.58 24.05 7.13
N LEU A 64 10.86 24.45 8.18
CA LEU A 64 10.23 25.75 8.24
C LEU A 64 11.29 26.86 8.35
N PRO A 65 11.11 28.01 7.68
CA PRO A 65 11.91 29.20 7.95
C PRO A 65 11.85 29.59 9.43
N ASN A 66 12.92 30.17 9.97
CA ASN A 66 13.05 30.50 11.39
C ASN A 66 11.87 31.31 11.96
N GLU A 67 11.33 32.24 11.18
CA GLU A 67 10.16 33.07 11.52
C GLU A 67 8.87 32.24 11.75
N PHE A 68 8.80 31.02 11.22
CA PHE A 68 7.69 30.08 11.36
C PHE A 68 8.03 28.86 12.23
N SER A 69 9.17 28.85 12.92
CA SER A 69 9.60 27.73 13.78
C SER A 69 8.59 27.34 14.87
N TRP A 70 7.68 28.26 15.24
CA TRP A 70 6.57 28.02 16.17
C TRP A 70 5.46 27.12 15.59
N SER A 71 5.40 26.95 14.27
CA SER A 71 4.33 26.26 13.54
C SER A 71 4.50 24.73 13.55
N THR A 72 4.57 24.16 14.75
CA THR A 72 4.81 22.73 14.96
C THR A 72 3.52 21.92 15.15
N ARG A 73 3.64 20.59 15.11
CA ARG A 73 2.52 19.69 15.40
C ARG A 73 1.96 19.92 16.81
N GLU A 74 2.83 20.11 17.78
CA GLU A 74 2.49 20.36 19.19
C GLU A 74 1.71 21.68 19.32
N TYR A 75 2.17 22.72 18.62
CA TYR A 75 1.48 24.01 18.56
C TYR A 75 0.03 23.87 18.07
N TYR A 76 -0.18 23.06 17.02
CA TYR A 76 -1.50 22.79 16.46
C TYR A 76 -2.33 21.77 17.23
N GLY A 77 -1.70 20.92 18.06
CA GLY A 77 -2.37 19.92 18.89
C GLY A 77 -3.05 20.49 20.14
N THR A 78 -2.63 21.66 20.61
CA THR A 78 -3.09 22.24 21.88
C THR A 78 -4.35 23.11 21.76
N ALA A 79 -4.57 23.76 20.62
CA ALA A 79 -5.72 24.64 20.41
C ALA A 79 -6.07 24.79 18.92
N ILE A 80 -7.25 25.34 18.65
CA ILE A 80 -7.62 25.78 17.30
C ILE A 80 -6.82 27.04 16.99
N ARG A 81 -6.16 27.05 15.84
CA ARG A 81 -5.31 28.15 15.38
C ARG A 81 -5.82 28.66 14.03
N PRO A 82 -5.78 29.96 13.76
CA PRO A 82 -6.22 30.51 12.46
C PRO A 82 -5.37 29.97 11.30
N THR A 83 -4.10 29.64 11.54
CA THR A 83 -3.21 29.04 10.55
C THR A 83 -3.42 27.53 10.36
N ARG A 84 -4.31 26.89 11.12
CA ARG A 84 -4.63 25.46 10.97
C ARG A 84 -5.97 25.25 10.27
N ILE A 85 -5.94 24.66 9.09
CA ILE A 85 -7.13 24.29 8.33
C ILE A 85 -7.46 22.82 8.56
N LYS A 86 -8.57 22.58 9.29
CA LYS A 86 -9.10 21.24 9.60
C LYS A 86 -10.40 20.89 8.85
N THR A 87 -10.96 21.86 8.13
CA THR A 87 -12.31 21.82 7.55
C THR A 87 -12.33 21.49 6.07
N ALA A 88 -11.18 21.17 5.46
CA ALA A 88 -11.11 20.76 4.06
C ALA A 88 -12.07 19.60 3.80
N PRO A 89 -13.06 19.75 2.90
CA PRO A 89 -13.98 18.67 2.59
C PRO A 89 -13.24 17.50 1.94
N VAL A 90 -13.84 16.31 1.98
CA VAL A 90 -13.32 15.18 1.19
C VAL A 90 -13.51 15.53 -0.28
N HIS A 91 -12.47 15.37 -1.08
CA HIS A 91 -12.44 15.76 -2.49
C HIS A 91 -12.72 17.25 -2.73
N ALA A 92 -12.11 18.14 -1.95
CA ALA A 92 -12.25 19.57 -2.13
C ALA A 92 -11.84 20.02 -3.54
N SER A 93 -12.54 21.02 -4.07
CA SER A 93 -12.26 21.62 -5.37
C SER A 93 -11.09 22.59 -5.30
N VAL A 94 -10.55 22.97 -6.46
CA VAL A 94 -9.54 24.04 -6.59
C VAL A 94 -10.03 25.34 -5.96
N ASN A 95 -11.26 25.76 -6.28
CA ASN A 95 -11.85 26.99 -5.74
C ASN A 95 -11.93 26.97 -4.22
N TRP A 96 -12.23 25.81 -3.62
CA TRP A 96 -12.26 25.70 -2.16
C TRP A 96 -10.90 26.07 -1.54
N TYR A 97 -9.79 25.61 -2.12
CA TYR A 97 -8.45 25.98 -1.65
C TYR A 97 -8.16 27.47 -1.86
N GLN A 98 -8.56 28.04 -3.00
CA GLN A 98 -8.40 29.46 -3.29
C GLN A 98 -9.21 30.34 -2.33
N GLU A 99 -10.40 29.91 -1.93
CA GLU A 99 -11.28 30.68 -1.05
C GLU A 99 -10.96 30.49 0.45
N ASN A 100 -10.41 29.35 0.85
CA ASN A 100 -10.29 28.98 2.27
C ASN A 100 -8.84 28.82 2.76
N VAL A 101 -7.87 28.58 1.86
CA VAL A 101 -6.46 28.36 2.24
C VAL A 101 -5.59 29.52 1.78
N LEU A 102 -5.76 30.00 0.55
CA LEU A 102 -4.98 31.11 0.03
C LEU A 102 -5.08 32.38 0.90
N PRO A 103 -6.25 32.78 1.44
CA PRO A 103 -6.32 33.98 2.30
C PRO A 103 -5.56 33.81 3.62
N VAL A 104 -5.50 32.59 4.15
CA VAL A 104 -4.70 32.27 5.35
C VAL A 104 -3.21 32.39 5.04
N LEU A 105 -2.75 31.83 3.91
CA LEU A 105 -1.37 31.97 3.45
C LEU A 105 -0.99 33.44 3.25
N GLN A 106 -1.85 34.25 2.62
CA GLN A 106 -1.59 35.67 2.38
C GLN A 106 -1.56 36.49 3.68
N SER A 107 -2.38 36.14 4.67
CA SER A 107 -2.47 36.88 5.93
C SER A 107 -1.34 36.53 6.92
N TYR A 108 -0.95 35.26 6.98
CA TYR A 108 -0.03 34.75 8.01
C TYR A 108 1.32 34.26 7.46
N GLY A 109 1.49 34.17 6.15
CA GLY A 109 2.67 33.57 5.49
C GLY A 109 2.73 32.04 5.56
N ILE A 110 1.87 31.40 6.36
CA ILE A 110 1.88 29.96 6.60
C ILE A 110 0.46 29.40 6.81
N ALA A 111 0.23 28.18 6.32
CA ALA A 111 -0.98 27.42 6.54
C ALA A 111 -0.67 25.93 6.74
N ALA A 112 -1.17 25.36 7.84
CA ALA A 112 -1.08 23.93 8.14
C ALA A 112 -2.43 23.26 7.87
N ILE A 113 -2.46 22.35 6.90
CA ILE A 113 -3.68 21.59 6.56
C ILE A 113 -3.59 20.21 7.21
N SER A 114 -4.35 20.00 8.29
CA SER A 114 -4.36 18.72 9.01
C SER A 114 -5.72 18.46 9.66
N PRO A 115 -6.33 17.27 9.43
CA PRO A 115 -5.77 16.12 8.70
C PRO A 115 -5.91 16.21 7.16
N PHE A 116 -4.93 15.68 6.43
CA PHE A 116 -4.85 15.76 4.95
C PHE A 116 -5.00 14.40 4.26
N SER A 117 -6.18 13.78 4.35
CA SER A 117 -6.50 12.53 3.64
C SER A 117 -7.65 12.73 2.67
N HIS A 118 -7.44 12.40 1.39
CA HIS A 118 -8.44 12.54 0.31
C HIS A 118 -9.03 13.95 0.23
N ARG A 119 -8.18 14.99 0.33
CA ARG A 119 -8.63 16.39 0.41
C ARG A 119 -8.66 17.11 -0.93
N LEU A 120 -8.11 16.53 -1.99
CA LEU A 120 -8.22 17.07 -3.35
C LEU A 120 -9.13 16.18 -4.22
N THR A 121 -9.95 16.82 -5.05
CA THR A 121 -10.78 16.13 -6.05
C THR A 121 -9.94 15.30 -7.03
N PHE A 122 -10.52 14.21 -7.55
CA PHE A 122 -9.92 13.43 -8.65
C PHE A 122 -10.35 13.94 -10.02
N ASP A 123 -11.49 14.62 -10.09
CA ASP A 123 -12.10 15.05 -11.35
C ASP A 123 -11.99 16.57 -11.49
N ASN A 124 -12.06 17.03 -12.75
CA ASN A 124 -12.08 18.46 -13.13
C ASN A 124 -10.86 19.27 -12.64
N LEU A 125 -9.70 18.61 -12.45
CA LEU A 125 -8.43 19.30 -12.28
C LEU A 125 -7.81 19.61 -13.64
N PRO A 126 -7.10 20.75 -13.78
CA PRO A 126 -6.31 21.03 -14.97
C PRO A 126 -5.33 19.89 -15.27
N MET A 127 -5.11 19.60 -16.56
CA MET A 127 -4.27 18.48 -17.00
C MET A 127 -2.84 18.58 -16.45
N GLU A 128 -2.28 19.78 -16.34
CA GLU A 128 -0.95 20.01 -15.77
C GLU A 128 -0.87 19.57 -14.30
N ILE A 129 -1.93 19.81 -13.51
CA ILE A 129 -1.99 19.38 -12.11
C ILE A 129 -2.10 17.86 -12.01
N GLN A 130 -2.87 17.22 -12.90
CA GLN A 130 -2.94 15.76 -12.94
C GLN A 130 -1.59 15.15 -13.32
N ARG A 131 -0.92 15.69 -14.34
CA ARG A 131 0.43 15.27 -14.73
C ARG A 131 1.43 15.44 -13.58
N LEU A 132 1.36 16.54 -12.84
CA LEU A 132 2.17 16.73 -11.64
C LEU A 132 1.89 15.65 -10.58
N ARG A 133 0.62 15.33 -10.30
CA ARG A 133 0.28 14.22 -9.37
C ARG A 133 0.86 12.89 -9.84
N CYS A 134 0.81 12.60 -11.14
CA CYS A 134 1.40 11.39 -11.72
C CYS A 134 2.93 11.38 -11.57
N LYS A 135 3.61 12.49 -11.91
CA LYS A 135 5.06 12.66 -11.75
C LYS A 135 5.49 12.45 -10.31
N VAL A 136 4.76 13.03 -9.34
CA VAL A 136 5.06 12.82 -7.92
C VAL A 136 4.92 11.35 -7.54
N ASN A 137 3.82 10.71 -7.94
CA ASN A 137 3.47 9.35 -7.55
C ASN A 137 4.44 8.30 -8.11
N PHE A 138 4.88 8.45 -9.36
CA PHE A 138 5.64 7.43 -10.08
C PHE A 138 7.12 7.76 -10.27
N GLN A 139 7.54 9.03 -10.11
CA GLN A 139 8.92 9.44 -10.39
C GLN A 139 9.60 10.14 -9.21
N ALA A 140 8.90 11.03 -8.49
CA ALA A 140 9.53 11.82 -7.42
C ALA A 140 9.63 11.06 -6.09
N LEU A 141 8.67 10.19 -5.78
CA LEU A 141 8.65 9.40 -4.55
C LEU A 141 9.46 8.10 -4.69
N THR A 142 10.77 8.21 -4.49
CA THR A 142 11.68 7.05 -4.44
C THR A 142 12.07 6.73 -3.01
N PHE A 143 12.28 5.45 -2.71
CA PHE A 143 12.71 5.04 -1.37
C PHE A 143 14.19 5.36 -1.13
N VAL A 144 14.52 5.59 0.14
CA VAL A 144 15.92 5.78 0.58
C VAL A 144 16.81 4.56 0.29
N PRO A 145 18.13 4.76 0.10
CA PRO A 145 19.05 3.71 -0.36
C PRO A 145 19.07 2.42 0.47
N HIS A 146 18.89 2.49 1.78
CA HIS A 146 18.91 1.30 2.63
C HIS A 146 17.68 0.40 2.40
N ILE A 147 16.52 0.99 2.08
CA ILE A 147 15.30 0.25 1.72
C ILE A 147 15.47 -0.42 0.35
N THR A 148 15.97 0.32 -0.64
CA THR A 148 16.16 -0.22 -2.00
C THR A 148 17.24 -1.29 -2.01
N SER A 149 18.38 -1.08 -1.35
CA SER A 149 19.47 -2.07 -1.25
C SER A 149 19.00 -3.38 -0.61
N LEU A 150 18.21 -3.29 0.46
CA LEU A 150 17.63 -4.46 1.09
C LEU A 150 16.61 -5.13 0.17
N GLY A 151 15.72 -4.37 -0.45
CA GLY A 151 14.75 -4.88 -1.44
C GLY A 151 15.42 -5.64 -2.58
N GLU A 152 16.50 -5.08 -3.15
CA GLU A 152 17.33 -5.71 -4.17
C GLU A 152 17.97 -7.01 -3.69
N ALA A 153 18.49 -7.03 -2.46
CA ALA A 153 19.02 -8.25 -1.87
C ALA A 153 17.96 -9.37 -1.77
N LEU A 154 16.74 -9.03 -1.33
CA LEU A 154 15.63 -9.99 -1.27
C LEU A 154 15.21 -10.48 -2.66
N VAL A 155 15.10 -9.57 -3.63
CA VAL A 155 14.79 -9.92 -5.02
C VAL A 155 15.85 -10.84 -5.60
N ASN A 156 17.14 -10.56 -5.40
CA ASN A 156 18.22 -11.41 -5.86
C ASN A 156 18.16 -12.81 -5.25
N ARG A 157 17.83 -12.93 -3.96
CA ARG A 157 17.60 -14.23 -3.29
C ARG A 157 16.41 -14.95 -3.94
N LEU A 158 15.31 -14.24 -4.20
CA LEU A 158 14.10 -14.75 -4.86
C LEU A 158 14.29 -15.14 -6.34
N ARG A 159 15.22 -14.51 -7.06
CA ARG A 159 15.50 -14.79 -8.47
C ARG A 159 16.55 -15.89 -8.67
N TYR A 160 17.55 -15.99 -7.78
CA TYR A 160 18.76 -16.78 -8.07
C TYR A 160 19.13 -17.82 -7.02
N ASN A 161 18.65 -17.72 -5.77
CA ASN A 161 18.92 -18.74 -4.75
C ASN A 161 17.81 -19.80 -4.74
N SER A 162 17.63 -20.52 -5.84
CA SER A 162 16.78 -21.71 -5.89
C SER A 162 17.62 -22.95 -5.57
N GLY A 163 17.45 -23.52 -4.37
CA GLY A 163 17.69 -24.94 -4.05
C GLY A 163 19.12 -25.50 -4.00
N ASP A 164 20.08 -24.98 -4.75
CA ASP A 164 21.44 -25.54 -4.77
C ASP A 164 22.39 -24.74 -3.87
N ASN A 165 22.91 -25.42 -2.85
CA ASN A 165 23.97 -25.03 -1.90
C ASN A 165 23.54 -24.41 -0.57
N ALA A 166 23.05 -25.30 0.32
CA ALA A 166 23.20 -25.15 1.76
C ALA A 166 24.68 -25.07 2.22
N ASN A 167 25.68 -25.24 1.34
CA ASN A 167 27.11 -25.30 1.66
C ASN A 167 28.00 -24.25 0.97
N ALA A 168 27.47 -23.15 0.44
CA ALA A 168 28.29 -22.08 -0.16
C ALA A 168 28.32 -20.80 0.70
N LYS A 169 28.65 -20.94 1.98
CA LYS A 169 29.16 -19.82 2.80
C LYS A 169 30.66 -19.72 2.60
N THR A 170 31.11 -19.21 1.44
CA THR A 170 32.42 -18.55 1.26
C THR A 170 32.58 -18.17 -0.21
N ASN A 171 33.04 -16.93 -0.45
CA ASN A 171 33.50 -16.38 -1.73
C ASN A 171 32.46 -15.66 -2.61
N TYR A 172 32.25 -14.38 -2.29
CA TYR A 172 31.49 -13.40 -3.08
C TYR A 172 32.01 -13.20 -4.52
N ILE A 173 33.30 -13.48 -4.78
CA ILE A 173 33.94 -13.16 -6.07
C ILE A 173 33.64 -14.19 -7.16
N HIS A 174 33.38 -15.46 -6.80
CA HIS A 174 33.04 -16.51 -7.78
C HIS A 174 31.55 -16.50 -8.21
N LYS A 175 30.70 -15.78 -7.48
CA LYS A 175 29.24 -15.75 -7.71
C LYS A 175 28.84 -14.89 -8.91
N VAL A 176 29.62 -13.84 -9.23
CA VAL A 176 29.29 -12.87 -10.29
C VAL A 176 29.43 -13.48 -11.69
N THR A 177 30.43 -14.34 -11.91
CA THR A 177 30.65 -15.00 -13.22
C THR A 177 29.63 -16.09 -13.51
N ASP A 178 29.10 -16.77 -12.49
CA ASP A 178 28.18 -17.92 -12.65
C ASP A 178 26.69 -17.52 -12.71
N LEU A 179 26.35 -16.30 -12.26
CA LEU A 179 25.02 -15.71 -12.41
C LEU A 179 24.71 -15.28 -13.86
N SER A 180 25.73 -15.15 -14.70
CA SER A 180 25.58 -14.70 -16.09
C SER A 180 24.85 -15.71 -17.00
N ASN A 181 24.77 -16.99 -16.61
CA ASN A 181 24.19 -18.06 -17.41
C ASN A 181 22.88 -18.66 -16.84
N LYS A 182 22.39 -18.21 -15.66
CA LYS A 182 21.13 -18.71 -15.08
C LYS A 182 19.99 -17.73 -15.35
N GLN A 183 18.95 -18.20 -16.05
CA GLN A 183 17.70 -17.48 -16.21
C GLN A 183 17.11 -17.12 -14.82
N PRO A 184 16.70 -15.87 -14.59
CA PRO A 184 16.11 -15.46 -13.31
C PRO A 184 14.81 -16.23 -13.06
N ALA A 185 14.71 -16.89 -11.90
CA ALA A 185 13.50 -17.60 -11.50
C ALA A 185 12.32 -16.63 -11.39
N LYS A 186 11.12 -17.05 -11.80
CA LYS A 186 9.90 -16.25 -11.64
C LYS A 186 9.37 -16.38 -10.21
N PHE A 187 8.82 -15.28 -9.67
CA PHE A 187 8.17 -15.31 -8.37
C PHE A 187 6.93 -14.42 -8.33
N VAL A 188 6.00 -14.82 -7.48
CA VAL A 188 4.73 -14.13 -7.23
C VAL A 188 4.83 -13.44 -5.89
N VAL A 189 4.34 -12.21 -5.79
CA VAL A 189 4.15 -11.56 -4.49
C VAL A 189 2.69 -11.62 -4.10
N LEU A 190 2.43 -12.16 -2.92
CA LEU A 190 1.12 -12.12 -2.28
C LEU A 190 1.11 -11.06 -1.18
N HIS A 191 0.38 -9.97 -1.40
CA HIS A 191 0.06 -9.02 -0.35
C HIS A 191 -1.18 -9.49 0.43
N LEU A 192 -0.92 -10.06 1.60
CA LEU A 192 -1.93 -10.61 2.49
C LEU A 192 -2.29 -9.58 3.57
N ARG A 193 -3.33 -8.79 3.30
CA ARG A 193 -3.87 -7.80 4.25
C ARG A 193 -4.91 -8.44 5.17
N PHE A 194 -4.44 -9.35 6.02
CA PHE A 194 -5.24 -10.07 7.02
C PHE A 194 -4.73 -9.81 8.45
N ASP A 195 -4.46 -8.55 8.78
CA ASP A 195 -4.03 -8.14 10.11
C ASP A 195 -5.24 -7.96 11.05
N LYS A 196 -4.97 -7.89 12.36
CA LYS A 196 -6.02 -7.78 13.40
C LYS A 196 -6.90 -6.54 13.22
N ASP A 197 -6.34 -5.42 12.74
CA ASP A 197 -7.11 -4.21 12.47
C ASP A 197 -8.05 -4.36 11.28
N MET A 198 -7.60 -5.02 10.21
CA MET A 198 -8.45 -5.32 9.06
C MET A 198 -9.58 -6.30 9.44
N ALA A 199 -9.24 -7.38 10.16
CA ALA A 199 -10.22 -8.34 10.65
C ALA A 199 -11.27 -7.70 11.59
N ALA A 200 -10.84 -6.81 12.49
CA ALA A 200 -11.77 -6.11 13.37
C ALA A 200 -12.64 -5.08 12.63
N HIS A 201 -12.07 -4.38 11.64
CA HIS A 201 -12.79 -3.39 10.86
C HIS A 201 -13.89 -4.02 10.00
N SER A 202 -13.65 -5.19 9.40
CA SER A 202 -14.61 -5.82 8.48
C SER A 202 -15.87 -6.34 9.16
N ALA A 203 -15.84 -6.57 10.48
CA ALA A 203 -16.94 -7.17 11.26
C ALA A 203 -17.29 -8.63 10.87
N CYS A 204 -16.52 -9.28 10.01
CA CYS A 204 -16.81 -10.62 9.52
C CYS A 204 -16.47 -11.71 10.56
N ASP A 205 -17.03 -12.90 10.35
CA ASP A 205 -16.71 -14.11 11.07
C ASP A 205 -15.58 -14.87 10.36
N PHE A 206 -14.51 -15.18 11.08
CA PHE A 206 -13.38 -15.95 10.56
C PHE A 206 -13.31 -17.36 11.14
N GLY A 207 -14.35 -17.83 11.84
CA GLY A 207 -14.47 -19.19 12.34
C GLY A 207 -14.01 -19.38 13.78
N GLY A 208 -13.61 -18.33 14.50
CA GLY A 208 -13.25 -18.38 15.92
C GLY A 208 -14.45 -18.27 16.89
N GLY A 209 -15.68 -18.28 16.36
CA GLY A 209 -16.90 -18.30 17.15
C GLY A 209 -17.15 -17.03 17.99
N LYS A 210 -17.98 -17.16 19.04
CA LYS A 210 -18.41 -16.01 19.87
C LYS A 210 -17.24 -15.29 20.55
N ALA A 211 -16.21 -16.03 20.95
CA ALA A 211 -15.03 -15.47 21.61
C ALA A 211 -14.24 -14.54 20.68
N GLU A 212 -13.97 -14.99 19.45
CA GLU A 212 -13.30 -14.16 18.44
C GLU A 212 -14.12 -12.93 18.07
N LYS A 213 -15.43 -13.09 17.82
CA LYS A 213 -16.34 -11.98 17.51
C LYS A 213 -16.30 -10.90 18.57
N LEU A 214 -16.36 -11.29 19.85
CA LEU A 214 -16.30 -10.34 20.97
C LEU A 214 -14.94 -9.65 21.08
N ALA A 215 -13.84 -10.40 20.90
CA ALA A 215 -12.50 -9.86 20.95
C ALA A 215 -12.22 -8.82 19.85
N LEU A 216 -12.65 -9.11 18.61
CA LEU A 216 -12.53 -8.20 17.47
C LEU A 216 -13.43 -6.97 17.64
N ALA A 217 -14.66 -7.13 18.14
CA ALA A 217 -15.56 -6.02 18.43
C ALA A 217 -14.96 -5.07 19.49
N LYS A 218 -14.42 -5.62 20.58
CA LYS A 218 -13.73 -4.84 21.61
C LYS A 218 -12.51 -4.09 21.05
N TYR A 219 -11.70 -4.77 20.24
CA TYR A 219 -10.54 -4.15 19.59
C TYR A 219 -10.95 -3.00 18.67
N ARG A 220 -11.99 -3.18 17.86
CA ARG A 220 -12.54 -2.12 16.98
C ARG A 220 -12.98 -0.88 17.76
N GLN A 221 -13.70 -1.07 18.88
CA GLN A 221 -14.13 0.05 19.71
C GLN A 221 -12.96 0.87 20.25
N VAL A 222 -11.90 0.20 20.72
CA VAL A 222 -10.70 0.84 21.27
C VAL A 222 -9.92 1.59 20.18
N ILE A 223 -9.59 0.94 19.07
CA ILE A 223 -8.72 1.53 18.03
C ILE A 223 -9.36 2.74 17.35
N TRP A 224 -10.67 2.68 17.06
CA TRP A 224 -11.37 3.76 16.38
C TRP A 224 -12.14 4.70 17.30
N GLN A 225 -12.05 4.51 18.63
CA GLN A 225 -12.74 5.32 19.63
C GLN A 225 -14.25 5.43 19.34
N GLY A 226 -14.88 4.30 18.99
CA GLY A 226 -16.30 4.23 18.66
C GLY A 226 -16.71 4.77 17.28
N ARG A 227 -15.78 5.32 16.46
CA ARG A 227 -16.09 5.84 15.11
C ARG A 227 -16.45 4.76 14.08
N VAL A 228 -16.05 3.51 14.32
CA VAL A 228 -16.43 2.37 13.49
C VAL A 228 -17.43 1.54 14.28
N LEU A 229 -18.69 1.60 13.86
CA LEU A 229 -19.79 0.91 14.48
C LEU A 229 -19.79 -0.58 14.14
N ASN A 230 -20.60 -1.35 14.88
CA ASN A 230 -20.90 -2.73 14.50
C ASN A 230 -21.65 -2.74 13.18
N SER A 231 -21.36 -3.74 12.34
CA SER A 231 -22.12 -3.96 11.11
C SER A 231 -23.56 -4.31 11.43
N GLN A 232 -24.49 -3.80 10.63
CA GLN A 232 -25.90 -4.21 10.63
C GLN A 232 -26.16 -5.43 9.72
N PHE A 233 -25.20 -5.75 8.86
CA PHE A 233 -25.26 -6.89 7.93
C PHE A 233 -24.83 -8.19 8.62
N THR A 234 -25.41 -9.30 8.18
CA THR A 234 -24.94 -10.65 8.55
C THR A 234 -23.56 -10.94 7.94
N ASP A 235 -22.92 -12.01 8.41
CA ASP A 235 -21.62 -12.43 7.86
C ASP A 235 -21.75 -12.85 6.39
N GLU A 236 -22.83 -13.53 6.03
CA GLU A 236 -23.14 -13.94 4.66
C GLU A 236 -23.34 -12.73 3.74
N GLU A 237 -24.02 -11.69 4.21
CA GLU A 237 -24.20 -10.43 3.47
C GLU A 237 -22.87 -9.69 3.30
N LEU A 238 -22.02 -9.64 4.34
CA LEU A 238 -20.70 -9.04 4.26
C LEU A 238 -19.80 -9.78 3.26
N ARG A 239 -19.78 -11.12 3.31
CA ARG A 239 -19.01 -11.96 2.37
C ARG A 239 -19.52 -11.79 0.94
N SER A 240 -20.81 -11.94 0.70
CA SER A 240 -21.39 -11.86 -0.66
C SER A 240 -21.19 -10.48 -1.31
N GLN A 241 -21.11 -9.41 -0.52
CA GLN A 241 -20.77 -8.06 -0.99
C GLN A 241 -19.26 -7.81 -1.14
N GLY A 242 -18.41 -8.80 -0.82
CA GLY A 242 -16.96 -8.68 -0.90
C GLY A 242 -16.34 -7.74 0.13
N ARG A 243 -17.02 -7.56 1.29
CA ARG A 243 -16.57 -6.68 2.38
C ARG A 243 -15.62 -7.36 3.36
N CYS A 244 -15.57 -8.68 3.33
CA CYS A 244 -14.65 -9.46 4.15
C CYS A 244 -13.29 -9.60 3.45
N PRO A 245 -12.16 -9.38 4.16
CA PRO A 245 -10.85 -9.77 3.64
C PRO A 245 -10.80 -11.30 3.51
N LEU A 246 -10.07 -11.79 2.49
CA LEU A 246 -9.84 -13.23 2.37
C LEU A 246 -8.97 -13.71 3.52
N THR A 247 -9.30 -14.87 4.09
CA THR A 247 -8.39 -15.56 5.01
C THR A 247 -7.20 -16.12 4.23
N PRO A 248 -6.11 -16.50 4.92
CA PRO A 248 -4.98 -17.18 4.28
C PRO A 248 -5.41 -18.45 3.52
N GLU A 249 -6.31 -19.24 4.09
CA GLU A 249 -6.84 -20.47 3.49
C GLU A 249 -7.63 -20.17 2.21
N GLU A 250 -8.55 -19.19 2.25
CA GLU A 250 -9.32 -18.74 1.09
C GLU A 250 -8.40 -18.18 -0.02
N THR A 251 -7.35 -17.46 0.37
CA THR A 251 -6.34 -16.93 -0.55
C THR A 251 -5.55 -18.07 -1.22
N GLY A 252 -5.23 -19.13 -0.49
CA GLY A 252 -4.58 -20.31 -1.03
C GLY A 252 -5.42 -21.01 -2.10
N LEU A 253 -6.71 -21.21 -1.80
CA LEU A 253 -7.67 -21.80 -2.75
C LEU A 253 -7.82 -20.95 -4.02
N LEU A 254 -7.87 -19.61 -3.87
CA LEU A 254 -7.90 -18.70 -5.01
C LEU A 254 -6.65 -18.87 -5.90
N LEU A 255 -5.46 -18.90 -5.31
CA LEU A 255 -4.22 -19.05 -6.08
C LEU A 255 -4.17 -20.41 -6.79
N ALA A 256 -4.51 -21.49 -6.10
CA ALA A 256 -4.58 -22.82 -6.69
C ALA A 256 -5.58 -22.88 -7.87
N ALA A 257 -6.77 -22.28 -7.72
CA ALA A 257 -7.76 -22.22 -8.77
C ALA A 257 -7.31 -21.39 -10.00
N LEU A 258 -6.45 -20.39 -9.79
CA LEU A 258 -5.83 -19.60 -10.86
C LEU A 258 -4.64 -20.30 -11.54
N GLY A 259 -4.30 -21.53 -11.12
CA GLY A 259 -3.26 -22.35 -11.74
C GLY A 259 -1.87 -22.19 -11.11
N PHE A 260 -1.76 -21.53 -9.95
CA PHE A 260 -0.52 -21.59 -9.16
C PHE A 260 -0.44 -22.93 -8.43
N ASP A 261 0.76 -23.50 -8.35
CA ASP A 261 1.01 -24.83 -7.79
C ASP A 261 2.13 -24.80 -6.74
N ASN A 262 2.49 -25.98 -6.23
CA ASN A 262 3.52 -26.14 -5.21
C ASN A 262 4.95 -25.78 -5.67
N ASN A 263 5.16 -25.63 -6.99
CA ASN A 263 6.43 -25.19 -7.58
C ASN A 263 6.48 -23.66 -7.73
N THR A 264 5.40 -22.96 -7.42
CA THR A 264 5.34 -21.49 -7.48
C THR A 264 6.14 -20.88 -6.33
N ARG A 265 7.19 -20.13 -6.64
CA ARG A 265 7.91 -19.33 -5.65
C ARG A 265 7.08 -18.12 -5.25
N LEU A 266 6.74 -18.03 -3.97
CA LEU A 266 5.83 -17.03 -3.43
C LEU A 266 6.55 -16.16 -2.40
N TYR A 267 6.43 -14.84 -2.51
CA TYR A 267 6.85 -13.91 -1.47
C TYR A 267 5.62 -13.36 -0.74
N LEU A 268 5.54 -13.60 0.57
CA LEU A 268 4.43 -13.14 1.42
C LEU A 268 4.69 -11.73 1.96
N ALA A 269 4.11 -10.73 1.30
CA ALA A 269 4.06 -9.36 1.77
C ALA A 269 2.95 -9.19 2.82
N SER A 270 3.30 -9.29 4.10
CA SER A 270 2.37 -9.08 5.21
C SER A 270 3.07 -8.48 6.43
N HIS A 271 2.30 -7.87 7.33
CA HIS A 271 2.84 -7.42 8.62
C HIS A 271 2.65 -8.50 9.70
N LYS A 272 1.48 -8.56 10.35
CA LYS A 272 1.15 -9.56 11.36
C LYS A 272 -0.19 -10.17 11.04
N VAL A 273 -0.13 -11.33 10.37
CA VAL A 273 -1.32 -12.13 10.04
C VAL A 273 -2.08 -12.46 11.33
N TYR A 274 -3.36 -12.10 11.35
CA TYR A 274 -4.28 -12.42 12.43
C TYR A 274 -4.47 -13.94 12.50
N GLY A 275 -4.38 -14.51 13.69
CA GLY A 275 -4.30 -15.97 13.89
C GLY A 275 -2.90 -16.56 13.76
N GLY A 276 -1.91 -15.80 13.26
CA GLY A 276 -0.50 -16.19 13.26
C GLY A 276 -0.21 -17.44 12.40
N GLU A 277 0.77 -18.23 12.84
CA GLU A 277 1.24 -19.41 12.08
C GLU A 277 0.12 -20.40 11.78
N ALA A 278 -0.83 -20.61 12.70
CA ALA A 278 -1.94 -21.54 12.48
C ALA A 278 -2.73 -21.24 11.19
N ARG A 279 -2.83 -19.96 10.79
CA ARG A 279 -3.46 -19.56 9.52
C ARG A 279 -2.50 -19.63 8.34
N VAL A 280 -1.24 -19.24 8.55
CA VAL A 280 -0.21 -19.21 7.49
C VAL A 280 0.21 -20.61 7.05
N ALA A 281 0.14 -21.60 7.95
CA ALA A 281 0.49 -22.99 7.68
C ALA A 281 -0.26 -23.57 6.46
N ALA A 282 -1.56 -23.26 6.32
CA ALA A 282 -2.36 -23.72 5.17
C ALA A 282 -1.86 -23.14 3.83
N LEU A 283 -1.41 -21.88 3.81
CA LEU A 283 -0.78 -21.30 2.62
C LEU A 283 0.56 -21.99 2.32
N ARG A 284 1.35 -22.31 3.36
CA ARG A 284 2.65 -22.96 3.19
C ARG A 284 2.54 -24.41 2.72
N GLU A 285 1.46 -25.10 3.09
CA GLU A 285 1.18 -26.45 2.61
C GLU A 285 0.90 -26.46 1.09
N LEU A 286 0.13 -25.49 0.60
CA LEU A 286 -0.14 -25.33 -0.83
C LEU A 286 1.07 -24.77 -1.60
N PHE A 287 1.83 -23.88 -0.97
CA PHE A 287 2.98 -23.17 -1.56
C PHE A 287 4.22 -23.34 -0.68
N PRO A 288 4.92 -24.50 -0.75
CA PRO A 288 6.06 -24.80 0.12
C PRO A 288 7.28 -23.91 -0.15
N LEU A 289 7.39 -23.31 -1.33
CA LEU A 289 8.42 -22.33 -1.69
C LEU A 289 8.04 -20.89 -1.28
N MET A 290 7.11 -20.74 -0.33
CA MET A 290 6.72 -19.44 0.21
C MET A 290 7.75 -18.92 1.21
N GLU A 291 8.31 -17.76 0.89
CA GLU A 291 9.24 -17.01 1.72
C GLU A 291 8.64 -15.65 2.11
N ASP A 292 9.19 -15.03 3.15
CA ASP A 292 8.88 -13.66 3.54
C ASP A 292 10.17 -12.88 3.84
N LYS A 293 10.04 -11.56 4.06
CA LYS A 293 11.17 -10.72 4.45
C LYS A 293 11.99 -11.24 5.63
N LYS A 294 11.37 -11.88 6.63
CA LYS A 294 12.09 -12.38 7.81
C LYS A 294 12.93 -13.61 7.47
N THR A 295 12.39 -14.50 6.64
CA THR A 295 13.11 -15.70 6.17
C THR A 295 14.24 -15.35 5.19
N LEU A 296 14.07 -14.27 4.44
CA LEU A 296 15.02 -13.83 3.42
C LEU A 296 16.08 -12.86 3.94
N THR A 297 16.00 -12.37 5.17
CA THR A 297 16.97 -11.41 5.76
C THR A 297 17.85 -12.04 6.82
N SER A 298 19.08 -11.54 6.94
CA SER A 298 19.89 -11.78 8.14
C SER A 298 19.36 -10.95 9.32
N PRO A 299 19.69 -11.32 10.58
CA PRO A 299 19.34 -10.51 11.74
C PRO A 299 19.85 -9.05 11.66
N ASP A 300 21.02 -8.84 11.07
CA ASP A 300 21.66 -7.52 10.93
C ASP A 300 20.94 -6.68 9.87
N GLU A 301 20.64 -7.27 8.70
CA GLU A 301 19.87 -6.60 7.63
C GLU A 301 18.47 -6.20 8.13
N LEU A 302 17.85 -7.06 8.94
CA LEU A 302 16.53 -6.78 9.49
C LEU A 302 16.58 -5.70 10.57
N PHE A 303 17.68 -5.57 11.31
CA PHE A 303 17.80 -4.69 12.47
C PHE A 303 17.51 -3.22 12.13
N GLU A 304 18.03 -2.72 11.01
CA GLU A 304 17.89 -1.32 10.58
C GLU A 304 16.44 -0.90 10.35
N ILE A 305 15.59 -1.84 9.92
CA ILE A 305 14.17 -1.60 9.64
C ILE A 305 13.25 -2.23 10.71
N LYS A 306 13.81 -2.95 11.69
CA LYS A 306 13.03 -3.67 12.69
C LYS A 306 12.22 -2.69 13.53
N LYS A 307 10.95 -3.02 13.77
CA LYS A 307 9.96 -2.20 14.50
C LYS A 307 9.48 -0.94 13.76
N LYS A 308 10.07 -0.57 12.62
CA LYS A 308 9.54 0.45 11.71
C LYS A 308 8.62 -0.21 10.69
N ALA A 309 7.35 -0.34 11.06
CA ALA A 309 6.29 -0.94 10.24
C ALA A 309 6.22 -0.30 8.84
N SER A 310 6.44 1.01 8.77
CA SER A 310 6.57 1.81 7.56
C SER A 310 7.70 1.30 6.66
N LEU A 311 8.93 1.19 7.16
CA LEU A 311 10.07 0.76 6.35
C LEU A 311 9.91 -0.69 5.89
N LEU A 312 9.39 -1.57 6.74
CA LEU A 312 9.05 -2.95 6.37
C LEU A 312 8.06 -2.99 5.18
N ALA A 313 7.09 -2.08 5.16
CA ALA A 313 6.14 -1.93 4.06
C ALA A 313 6.80 -1.43 2.77
N ALA A 314 7.75 -0.52 2.88
CA ALA A 314 8.48 0.03 1.75
C ALA A 314 9.34 -1.06 1.08
N VAL A 315 9.97 -1.92 1.88
CA VAL A 315 10.66 -3.12 1.36
C VAL A 315 9.68 -4.06 0.66
N ASP A 316 8.54 -4.38 1.29
CA ASP A 316 7.52 -5.21 0.65
C ASP A 316 6.99 -4.59 -0.65
N TYR A 317 6.86 -3.26 -0.71
CA TYR A 317 6.47 -2.53 -1.92
C TYR A 317 7.53 -2.64 -3.01
N TYR A 318 8.80 -2.46 -2.66
CA TYR A 318 9.92 -2.60 -3.60
C TYR A 318 9.94 -4.02 -4.21
N VAL A 319 9.90 -5.05 -3.36
CA VAL A 319 9.86 -6.46 -3.82
C VAL A 319 8.62 -6.73 -4.68
N SER A 320 7.47 -6.16 -4.32
CA SER A 320 6.23 -6.25 -5.11
C SER A 320 6.38 -5.66 -6.51
N MET A 321 7.06 -4.53 -6.65
CA MET A 321 7.34 -3.91 -7.96
C MET A 321 8.25 -4.79 -8.83
N GLN A 322 9.20 -5.51 -8.23
CA GLN A 322 10.14 -6.39 -8.94
C GLN A 322 9.60 -7.81 -9.24
N SER A 323 8.36 -8.11 -8.84
CA SER A 323 7.74 -9.43 -9.04
C SER A 323 7.12 -9.60 -10.43
N ASP A 324 7.03 -10.85 -10.90
CA ASP A 324 6.34 -11.16 -12.17
C ASP A 324 4.83 -10.94 -12.05
N ILE A 325 4.26 -11.33 -10.91
CA ILE A 325 2.84 -11.20 -10.62
C ILE A 325 2.69 -10.69 -9.19
N PHE A 326 1.94 -9.60 -9.05
CA PHE A 326 1.49 -9.10 -7.76
C PHE A 326 0.04 -9.47 -7.51
N VAL A 327 -0.26 -10.16 -6.42
CA VAL A 327 -1.61 -10.53 -5.99
C VAL A 327 -1.93 -9.81 -4.69
N SER A 328 -3.10 -9.18 -4.60
CA SER A 328 -3.53 -8.47 -3.39
C SER A 328 -4.81 -9.06 -2.82
N ALA A 329 -4.72 -9.81 -1.73
CA ALA A 329 -5.84 -10.56 -1.13
C ALA A 329 -6.97 -9.68 -0.55
N SER A 330 -6.75 -8.38 -0.41
CA SER A 330 -7.78 -7.43 0.00
C SER A 330 -7.48 -6.01 -0.50
N PRO A 331 -8.49 -5.17 -0.74
CA PRO A 331 -8.32 -3.75 -0.98
C PRO A 331 -7.67 -3.02 0.21
N GLY A 332 -6.91 -1.98 -0.07
CA GLY A 332 -6.21 -1.19 0.94
C GLY A 332 -5.26 -0.20 0.28
N ASN A 333 -4.44 0.48 1.09
CA ASN A 333 -3.58 1.53 0.53
C ASN A 333 -2.42 0.96 -0.30
N MET A 334 -1.76 -0.10 0.20
CA MET A 334 -0.72 -0.81 -0.56
C MET A 334 -1.28 -1.43 -1.84
N HIS A 335 -2.48 -2.02 -1.77
CA HIS A 335 -3.22 -2.47 -2.95
C HIS A 335 -3.37 -1.33 -3.96
N ASN A 336 -3.95 -0.20 -3.55
CA ASN A 336 -4.23 0.91 -4.46
C ASN A 336 -2.96 1.48 -5.09
N ALA A 337 -1.88 1.62 -4.31
CA ALA A 337 -0.61 2.16 -4.77
C ALA A 337 0.10 1.20 -5.75
N LEU A 338 0.17 -0.10 -5.44
CA LEU A 338 0.81 -1.08 -6.31
C LEU A 338 -0.01 -1.39 -7.57
N MET A 339 -1.34 -1.43 -7.48
CA MET A 339 -2.19 -1.57 -8.66
C MET A 339 -1.95 -0.43 -9.65
N GLY A 340 -1.88 0.81 -9.15
CA GLY A 340 -1.59 1.97 -9.99
C GLY A 340 -0.18 1.95 -10.58
N HIS A 341 0.84 1.77 -9.74
CA HIS A 341 2.23 1.79 -10.19
C HIS A 341 2.55 0.65 -11.16
N ARG A 342 2.05 -0.56 -10.90
CA ARG A 342 2.22 -1.65 -11.85
C ARG A 342 1.44 -1.43 -13.15
N THR A 343 0.27 -0.78 -13.11
CA THR A 343 -0.43 -0.39 -14.35
C THR A 343 0.38 0.65 -15.14
N TYR A 344 0.96 1.65 -14.48
CA TYR A 344 1.82 2.67 -15.10
C TYR A 344 3.02 2.04 -15.83
N GLU A 345 3.63 1.02 -15.23
CA GLU A 345 4.75 0.25 -15.81
C GLU A 345 4.31 -0.95 -16.69
N ASN A 346 3.01 -1.05 -17.03
CA ASN A 346 2.45 -2.16 -17.81
C ASN A 346 2.79 -3.57 -17.27
N MET A 347 2.77 -3.74 -15.95
CA MET A 347 3.10 -4.97 -15.24
C MET A 347 1.87 -5.75 -14.76
N LYS A 348 1.99 -7.07 -14.69
CA LYS A 348 0.88 -7.98 -14.33
C LYS A 348 0.50 -7.86 -12.85
N THR A 349 -0.80 -7.80 -12.58
CA THR A 349 -1.39 -7.82 -11.23
C THR A 349 -2.62 -8.70 -11.21
N ILE A 350 -2.91 -9.40 -10.12
CA ILE A 350 -4.19 -10.11 -9.95
C ILE A 350 -5.00 -9.42 -8.86
N LYS A 351 -6.18 -8.95 -9.23
CA LYS A 351 -7.13 -8.32 -8.32
C LYS A 351 -8.30 -9.27 -8.03
N PRO A 352 -8.35 -9.88 -6.83
CA PRO A 352 -9.45 -10.76 -6.44
C PRO A 352 -10.82 -10.10 -6.65
N ASN A 353 -11.77 -10.90 -7.13
CA ASN A 353 -13.17 -10.54 -7.20
C ASN A 353 -13.85 -10.95 -5.88
N MET A 354 -13.68 -10.12 -4.85
CA MET A 354 -14.10 -10.45 -3.48
C MET A 354 -15.58 -10.81 -3.35
N ALA A 355 -16.47 -10.16 -4.10
CA ALA A 355 -17.91 -10.44 -4.05
C ALA A 355 -18.24 -11.81 -4.66
N LEU A 356 -17.63 -12.13 -5.80
CA LEU A 356 -17.76 -13.46 -6.41
C LEU A 356 -17.17 -14.54 -5.50
N LEU A 357 -15.95 -14.33 -5.00
CA LEU A 357 -15.29 -15.28 -4.11
C LEU A 357 -16.12 -15.52 -2.85
N GLY A 358 -16.70 -14.46 -2.27
CA GLY A 358 -17.62 -14.58 -1.15
C GLY A 358 -18.80 -15.51 -1.45
N GLN A 359 -19.42 -15.40 -2.64
CA GLN A 359 -20.50 -16.30 -3.05
C GLN A 359 -20.03 -17.75 -3.26
N LEU A 360 -18.86 -17.93 -3.89
CA LEU A 360 -18.28 -19.26 -4.10
C LEU A 360 -17.95 -19.95 -2.77
N PHE A 361 -17.36 -19.25 -1.80
CA PHE A 361 -17.02 -19.82 -0.48
C PHE A 361 -18.23 -20.05 0.43
N LEU A 362 -19.35 -19.36 0.20
CA LEU A 362 -20.60 -19.61 0.90
C LEU A 362 -21.28 -20.91 0.41
N ASN A 363 -21.03 -21.32 -0.83
CA ASN A 363 -21.55 -22.58 -1.36
C ASN A 363 -20.76 -23.78 -0.82
N LYS A 364 -21.26 -24.42 0.25
CA LYS A 364 -20.60 -25.56 0.91
C LYS A 364 -20.65 -26.87 0.11
N THR A 365 -21.44 -26.94 -0.96
CA THR A 365 -21.58 -28.13 -1.81
C THR A 365 -20.89 -27.98 -3.17
N ILE A 366 -20.14 -26.88 -3.39
CA ILE A 366 -19.44 -26.64 -4.66
C ILE A 366 -18.32 -27.67 -4.86
N THR A 367 -18.21 -28.21 -6.08
CA THR A 367 -17.08 -29.08 -6.44
C THR A 367 -15.84 -28.25 -6.74
N TRP A 368 -14.64 -28.85 -6.65
CA TRP A 368 -13.41 -28.15 -7.03
C TRP A 368 -13.45 -27.65 -8.50
N SER A 369 -13.96 -28.47 -9.42
CA SER A 369 -14.06 -28.12 -10.84
C SER A 369 -14.95 -26.89 -11.06
N ASP A 370 -16.09 -26.81 -10.37
CA ASP A 370 -17.00 -25.67 -10.47
C ASP A 370 -16.42 -24.42 -9.81
N PHE A 371 -15.78 -24.59 -8.64
CA PHE A 371 -15.07 -23.50 -7.95
C PHE A 371 -13.97 -22.93 -8.84
N GLN A 372 -13.13 -23.79 -9.41
CA GLN A 372 -12.03 -23.41 -10.29
C GLN A 372 -12.56 -22.67 -11.53
N SER A 373 -13.59 -23.21 -12.18
CA SER A 373 -14.22 -22.59 -13.35
C SER A 373 -14.76 -21.19 -13.03
N GLY A 374 -15.50 -21.05 -11.92
CA GLY A 374 -16.03 -19.76 -11.47
C GLY A 374 -14.93 -18.75 -11.13
N VAL A 375 -13.84 -19.19 -10.50
CA VAL A 375 -12.68 -18.34 -10.23
C VAL A 375 -12.02 -17.88 -11.54
N MET A 376 -11.75 -18.78 -12.48
CA MET A 376 -11.11 -18.43 -13.75
C MET A 376 -11.95 -17.43 -14.55
N GLU A 377 -13.25 -17.70 -14.71
CA GLU A 377 -14.18 -16.80 -15.41
C GLU A 377 -14.24 -15.42 -14.74
N GLY A 378 -14.41 -15.41 -13.41
CA GLY A 378 -14.53 -14.18 -12.62
C GLY A 378 -13.29 -13.30 -12.55
N HIS A 379 -12.14 -13.82 -12.99
CA HIS A 379 -10.85 -13.11 -12.95
C HIS A 379 -10.23 -12.91 -14.33
N ASN A 380 -10.89 -13.30 -15.43
CA ASN A 380 -10.35 -13.15 -16.79
C ASN A 380 -9.86 -11.71 -17.07
N ASP A 381 -10.70 -10.71 -16.78
CA ASP A 381 -10.37 -9.29 -16.98
C ASP A 381 -9.70 -8.61 -15.77
N ARG A 382 -9.23 -9.38 -14.78
CA ARG A 382 -8.69 -8.85 -13.50
C ARG A 382 -7.22 -9.20 -13.29
N GLN A 383 -6.49 -9.35 -14.39
CA GLN A 383 -5.09 -9.78 -14.44
C GLN A 383 -4.11 -8.66 -14.86
N GLY A 384 -4.45 -7.40 -14.59
CA GLY A 384 -3.58 -6.26 -14.84
C GLY A 384 -3.79 -5.62 -16.21
N GLN A 385 -4.88 -5.96 -16.90
CA GLN A 385 -5.29 -5.25 -18.10
C GLN A 385 -5.48 -3.76 -17.78
N MET A 386 -4.95 -2.89 -18.66
CA MET A 386 -5.11 -1.45 -18.53
C MET A 386 -6.60 -1.07 -18.59
N ARG A 387 -7.03 -0.23 -17.66
CA ARG A 387 -8.42 0.24 -17.58
C ARG A 387 -8.45 1.75 -17.52
N LEU A 388 -9.26 2.35 -18.39
CA LEU A 388 -9.52 3.77 -18.34
C LEU A 388 -10.20 4.15 -17.03
N ARG A 389 -9.68 5.21 -16.41
CA ARG A 389 -10.19 5.79 -15.17
C ARG A 389 -11.61 6.27 -15.40
N LYS A 390 -12.52 5.78 -14.57
CA LYS A 390 -13.91 6.27 -14.52
C LYS A 390 -13.99 7.53 -13.63
N PRO A 391 -15.00 8.40 -13.82
CA PRO A 391 -15.24 9.52 -12.92
C PRO A 391 -15.26 9.11 -11.45
N LYS A 392 -14.73 9.97 -10.57
CA LYS A 392 -14.60 9.77 -9.12
C LYS A 392 -13.65 8.64 -8.70
N LYS A 393 -13.02 7.94 -9.65
CA LYS A 393 -11.98 6.95 -9.33
C LYS A 393 -10.63 7.65 -9.17
N SER A 394 -9.87 7.15 -8.19
CA SER A 394 -8.53 7.60 -7.88
C SER A 394 -7.61 7.46 -9.09
N ILE A 395 -6.96 8.56 -9.48
CA ILE A 395 -5.89 8.59 -10.48
C ILE A 395 -4.72 7.69 -10.08
N TYR A 396 -4.46 7.55 -8.78
CA TYR A 396 -3.36 6.75 -8.28
C TYR A 396 -3.60 5.24 -8.34
N THR A 397 -4.85 4.80 -8.49
CA THR A 397 -5.20 3.37 -8.65
C THR A 397 -5.50 3.03 -10.09
N TYR A 398 -6.01 4.00 -10.86
CA TYR A 398 -6.33 3.88 -12.27
C TYR A 398 -5.62 5.02 -13.02
N PRO A 399 -4.33 4.88 -13.32
CA PRO A 399 -3.54 5.96 -13.91
C PRO A 399 -3.86 6.26 -15.37
N ALA A 400 -4.51 5.36 -16.11
CA ALA A 400 -4.84 5.58 -17.52
C ALA A 400 -6.16 6.36 -17.69
N PRO A 401 -6.24 7.33 -18.62
CA PRO A 401 -5.17 7.78 -19.50
C PRO A 401 -4.30 8.89 -18.88
N ASP A 402 -4.72 9.48 -17.75
CA ASP A 402 -4.18 10.73 -17.21
C ASP A 402 -2.65 10.75 -16.99
N CYS A 403 -2.08 9.61 -16.56
CA CYS A 403 -0.66 9.45 -16.29
C CYS A 403 0.11 8.73 -17.41
N MET A 404 -0.57 8.30 -18.48
CA MET A 404 0.07 7.56 -19.56
C MET A 404 0.62 8.51 -20.62
N CYS A 405 1.69 8.11 -21.30
CA CYS A 405 2.14 8.81 -22.50
C CYS A 405 1.01 8.84 -23.52
N SER A 406 0.81 9.99 -24.16
CA SER A 406 -0.09 10.11 -25.31
C SER A 406 0.49 9.27 -26.45
N ALA A 407 -0.30 8.36 -27.00
CA ALA A 407 0.09 7.54 -28.15
C ALA A 407 0.20 8.39 -29.43
#